data_AF-A0A942NSD4-F1
#
_entry.id   AF-A0A942NSD4-F1
#
_cell.length_a   1.000
_cell.length_b   1.000
_cell.length_c   1.000
_cell.angle_alpha   90.00
_cell.angle_beta   90.00
_cell.angle_gamma   90.00
#
_symmetry.space_group_name_H-M   'P 1'
#
loop_
_entity.id
_entity.type
_entity.pdbx_description
1 polymer ?
#
loop_
_entity_poly.entity_id
_entity_poly.type
_entity_poly.pdbx_seq_one_letter_code
_entity_poly.pdbx_strand_id
1 'polypeptide(L)'
;LELNNNLTALEKIKVINHVLYDINKFSGNTTNIQSPENFYIKNLLDSHKGNPLSLGMFYVLIAQSLKIPVYGVDLPKHFILAYADEVFEGDKKLKLDEEVMFYLNPFNKGAVFTRNEIELYIKQINIESRDTYFKPCSNTTMIHRMISGLIEAYTQLDNKQKAEELRYLLGALNKS
;
A
#
# COMPACT_ATOMS: atom_id res chain seq x y z
N LEU A 1 19.89 -2.00 14.92
CA LEU A 1 18.52 -1.72 15.39
C LEU A 1 17.76 -3.02 15.38
N GLU A 2 17.27 -3.47 16.54
CA GLU A 2 16.47 -4.68 16.68
C GLU A 2 15.01 -4.31 16.98
N LEU A 3 14.06 -5.04 16.41
CA LEU A 3 12.65 -4.92 16.75
C LEU A 3 12.41 -5.56 18.13
N ASN A 4 11.86 -4.80 19.07
CA ASN A 4 11.38 -5.33 20.35
C ASN A 4 9.94 -4.88 20.63
N ASN A 5 9.27 -5.57 21.55
CA ASN A 5 7.88 -5.32 21.89
C ASN A 5 7.63 -4.01 22.67
N ASN A 6 8.70 -3.38 23.18
CA ASN A 6 8.63 -2.14 23.96
C ASN A 6 8.74 -0.88 23.09
N LEU A 7 8.98 -1.03 21.78
CA LEU A 7 9.03 0.09 20.86
C LEU A 7 7.63 0.72 20.68
N THR A 8 7.59 2.05 20.64
CA THR A 8 6.42 2.81 20.21
C THR A 8 6.07 2.51 18.75
N ALA A 9 4.84 2.80 18.32
CA ALA A 9 4.41 2.63 16.93
C ALA A 9 5.37 3.30 15.93
N LEU A 10 5.80 4.55 16.21
CA LEU A 10 6.74 5.27 15.35
C LEU A 10 8.14 4.65 15.34
N GLU A 11 8.62 4.10 16.46
CA GLU A 11 9.91 3.41 16.50
C GLU A 11 9.89 2.11 15.71
N LYS A 12 8.82 1.32 15.82
CA LYS A 12 8.62 0.11 15.01
C LYS A 12 8.69 0.43 13.51
N ILE A 13 7.99 1.48 13.08
CA ILE A 13 8.02 1.97 11.70
C ILE A 13 9.40 2.46 11.29
N LYS A 14 10.12 3.18 12.16
CA LYS A 14 11.50 3.60 11.88
C LYS A 14 12.42 2.40 11.62
N VAL A 15 12.27 1.32 12.38
CA VAL A 15 13.07 0.10 12.16
C VAL A 15 12.72 -0.55 10.81
N ILE A 16 11.43 -0.71 10.48
CA ILE A 16 11.02 -1.24 9.17
C ILE A 16 11.56 -0.37 8.04
N ASN A 17 11.38 0.94 8.14
CA ASN A 17 11.87 1.90 7.13
C ASN A 17 13.39 1.80 6.95
N HIS A 18 14.14 1.71 8.04
CA HIS A 18 15.59 1.57 7.98
C HIS A 18 16.00 0.27 7.27
N VAL A 19 15.38 -0.85 7.62
CA VAL A 19 15.67 -2.14 6.97
C VAL A 19 15.31 -2.11 5.49
N LEU A 20 14.12 -1.63 5.13
CA LEU A 20 13.65 -1.63 3.75
C LEU A 20 14.43 -0.63 2.88
N TYR A 21 14.54 0.62 3.32
CA TYR A 21 15.00 1.71 2.47
C TYR A 21 16.50 2.00 2.62
N ASP A 22 17.05 1.88 3.83
CA ASP A 22 18.46 2.20 4.06
C ASP A 22 19.37 0.99 3.90
N ILE A 23 18.96 -0.19 4.38
CA ILE A 23 19.75 -1.42 4.26
C ILE A 23 19.51 -2.09 2.90
N ASN A 24 18.26 -2.43 2.59
CA ASN A 24 17.92 -3.17 1.37
C ASN A 24 17.70 -2.28 0.15
N LYS A 25 17.72 -0.95 0.28
CA LYS A 25 17.65 0.00 -0.84
C LYS A 25 16.38 -0.12 -1.70
N PHE A 26 15.26 -0.56 -1.13
CA PHE A 26 13.98 -0.49 -1.82
C PHE A 26 13.64 0.97 -2.17
N SER A 27 13.03 1.20 -3.34
CA SER A 27 12.75 2.56 -3.82
C SER A 27 11.64 2.59 -4.86
N GLY A 28 11.03 3.76 -5.03
CA GLY A 28 10.09 4.01 -6.12
C GLY A 28 10.77 3.96 -7.49
N ASN A 29 10.16 3.28 -8.46
CA ASN A 29 10.62 3.36 -9.85
C ASN A 29 10.12 4.66 -10.49
N THR A 30 11.03 5.58 -10.80
CA THR A 30 10.73 6.87 -11.46
C THR A 30 11.08 6.90 -12.94
N THR A 31 11.80 5.89 -13.44
CA THR A 31 12.31 5.87 -14.82
C THR A 31 11.38 5.19 -15.81
N ASN A 32 10.66 4.15 -15.37
CA ASN A 32 9.76 3.37 -16.23
C ASN A 32 8.41 3.19 -15.54
N ILE A 33 7.78 4.31 -15.16
CA ILE A 33 6.64 4.36 -14.23
C ILE A 33 5.44 3.56 -14.75
N GLN A 34 5.24 3.53 -16.07
CA GLN A 34 4.12 2.87 -16.73
C GLN A 34 4.34 1.37 -16.99
N SER A 35 5.52 0.81 -16.67
CA SER A 35 5.78 -0.60 -16.92
C SER A 35 4.88 -1.51 -16.09
N PRO A 36 4.27 -2.55 -16.69
CA PRO A 36 3.57 -3.61 -15.96
C PRO A 36 4.43 -4.27 -14.88
N GLU A 37 5.75 -4.32 -15.10
CA GLU A 37 6.70 -4.91 -14.16
C GLU A 37 6.65 -4.26 -12.77
N ASN A 38 6.30 -2.98 -12.68
CA ASN A 38 6.23 -2.28 -11.40
C ASN A 38 5.13 -2.81 -10.48
N PHE A 39 4.16 -3.58 -10.99
CA PHE A 39 3.10 -4.18 -10.21
C PHE A 39 3.45 -5.59 -9.69
N TYR A 40 4.48 -6.23 -10.23
CA TYR A 40 4.83 -7.59 -9.85
C TYR A 40 5.77 -7.60 -8.64
N ILE A 41 5.38 -8.32 -7.58
CA ILE A 41 6.23 -8.51 -6.38
C ILE A 41 7.57 -9.16 -6.73
N LYS A 42 7.59 -10.09 -7.69
CA LYS A 42 8.85 -10.67 -8.19
C LYS A 42 9.81 -9.59 -8.67
N ASN A 43 9.36 -8.72 -9.58
CA ASN A 43 10.20 -7.65 -10.12
C ASN A 43 10.62 -6.65 -9.03
N LEU A 44 9.75 -6.36 -8.07
CA LEU A 44 10.10 -5.57 -6.90
C LEU A 44 11.24 -6.21 -6.10
N LEU A 45 11.16 -7.51 -5.81
CA LEU A 45 12.19 -8.24 -5.06
C LEU A 45 13.51 -8.35 -5.83
N ASP A 46 13.46 -8.53 -7.15
CA ASP A 46 14.67 -8.65 -7.98
C ASP A 46 15.37 -7.29 -8.17
N SER A 47 14.60 -6.22 -8.39
CA SER A 47 15.14 -4.89 -8.76
C SER A 47 15.24 -3.92 -7.59
N HIS A 48 14.62 -4.24 -6.46
CA HIS A 48 14.37 -3.34 -5.33
C HIS A 48 13.61 -2.05 -5.74
N LYS A 49 12.90 -2.07 -6.87
CA LYS A 49 12.13 -0.95 -7.40
C LYS A 49 10.68 -1.34 -7.67
N GLY A 50 9.75 -0.49 -7.27
CA GLY A 50 8.32 -0.72 -7.51
C GLY A 50 7.51 0.56 -7.63
N ASN A 51 6.21 0.43 -7.88
CA ASN A 51 5.27 1.54 -7.80
C ASN A 51 4.74 1.69 -6.36
N PRO A 52 3.95 2.76 -6.05
CA PRO A 52 3.42 2.94 -4.70
C PRO A 52 2.63 1.74 -4.18
N LEU A 53 1.89 1.05 -5.05
CA LEU A 53 1.07 -0.10 -4.68
C LEU A 53 1.91 -1.32 -4.35
N SER A 54 2.84 -1.74 -5.21
CA SER A 54 3.66 -2.93 -4.95
C SER A 54 4.60 -2.75 -3.77
N LEU A 55 5.21 -1.58 -3.60
CA LEU A 55 5.98 -1.23 -2.41
C LEU A 55 5.10 -1.24 -1.15
N GLY A 56 3.89 -0.69 -1.24
CA GLY A 56 2.95 -0.68 -0.12
C GLY A 56 2.47 -2.08 0.26
N MET A 57 2.14 -2.94 -0.73
CA MET A 57 1.80 -4.35 -0.51
C MET A 57 2.95 -5.09 0.19
N PHE A 58 4.18 -4.91 -0.30
CA PHE A 58 5.35 -5.53 0.31
C PHE A 58 5.60 -5.05 1.74
N TYR A 59 5.46 -3.75 1.99
CA TYR A 59 5.54 -3.17 3.33
C TYR A 59 4.51 -3.78 4.28
N VAL A 60 3.24 -3.84 3.87
CA VAL A 60 2.14 -4.42 4.65
C VAL A 60 2.43 -5.88 4.99
N LEU A 61 2.89 -6.68 4.02
CA LEU A 61 3.24 -8.09 4.24
C LEU A 61 4.34 -8.24 5.31
N ILE A 62 5.39 -7.41 5.26
CA ILE A 62 6.46 -7.44 6.27
C ILE A 62 5.93 -7.01 7.64
N ALA A 63 5.23 -5.87 7.72
CA ALA A 63 4.71 -5.35 8.98
C ALA A 63 3.77 -6.36 9.66
N GLN A 64 2.84 -6.96 8.91
CA GLN A 64 1.90 -7.94 9.44
C GLN A 64 2.59 -9.26 9.81
N SER A 65 3.64 -9.69 9.10
CA SER A 65 4.46 -10.84 9.50
C SER A 65 5.13 -10.65 10.87
N LEU A 66 5.32 -9.38 11.28
CA LEU A 66 5.89 -8.96 12.56
C LEU A 66 4.82 -8.55 13.58
N LYS A 67 3.52 -8.81 13.30
CA LYS A 67 2.38 -8.39 14.12
C LYS A 67 2.32 -6.87 14.37
N ILE A 68 2.72 -6.09 13.36
CA ILE A 68 2.63 -4.63 13.37
C ILE A 68 1.41 -4.23 12.53
N PRO A 69 0.47 -3.45 13.08
CA PRO A 69 -0.85 -3.23 12.49
C PRO A 69 -0.83 -2.15 11.40
N VAL A 70 -0.13 -2.44 10.30
CA VAL A 70 -0.07 -1.60 9.11
C VAL A 70 -0.99 -2.16 8.03
N TYR A 71 -1.80 -1.28 7.45
CA TYR A 71 -2.81 -1.62 6.45
C TYR A 71 -2.71 -0.68 5.25
N GLY A 72 -3.16 -1.14 4.08
CA GLY A 72 -3.25 -0.28 2.89
C GLY A 72 -4.42 0.69 2.98
N VAL A 73 -4.32 1.85 2.35
CA VAL A 73 -5.44 2.80 2.17
C VAL A 73 -5.55 3.15 0.69
N ASP A 74 -6.76 3.00 0.16
CA ASP A 74 -7.04 3.20 -1.26
C ASP A 74 -7.39 4.67 -1.56
N LEU A 75 -6.36 5.51 -1.59
CA LEU A 75 -6.51 6.91 -1.93
C LEU A 75 -6.53 7.11 -3.47
N PRO A 76 -7.32 8.04 -4.01
CA PRO A 76 -7.32 8.31 -5.45
C PRO A 76 -5.94 8.77 -5.91
N LYS A 77 -5.47 8.20 -7.03
CA LYS A 77 -4.14 8.44 -7.63
C LYS A 77 -2.92 8.04 -6.77
N HIS A 78 -3.06 7.81 -5.47
CA HIS A 78 -1.97 7.46 -4.56
C HIS A 78 -2.33 6.25 -3.71
N PHE A 79 -1.43 5.29 -3.56
CA PHE A 79 -1.58 4.23 -2.57
C PHE A 79 -0.73 4.57 -1.35
N ILE A 80 -1.34 4.60 -0.17
CA ILE A 80 -0.66 4.93 1.09
C ILE A 80 -0.95 3.82 2.11
N LEU A 81 -0.27 3.87 3.26
CA LEU A 81 -0.52 2.95 4.36
C LEU A 81 -1.05 3.69 5.58
N ALA A 82 -1.76 2.99 6.45
CA ALA A 82 -2.21 3.43 7.75
C ALA A 82 -1.64 2.52 8.82
N TYR A 83 -1.14 3.11 9.92
CA TYR A 83 -0.97 2.40 11.18
C TYR A 83 -2.26 2.58 11.97
N ALA A 84 -3.02 1.50 12.17
CA ALA A 84 -4.28 1.53 12.90
C ALA A 84 -4.14 0.72 14.19
N ASP A 85 -4.79 1.14 15.26
CA ASP A 85 -4.73 0.38 16.50
C ASP A 85 -5.48 -0.95 16.36
N GLU A 86 -4.88 -2.05 16.81
CA GLU A 86 -5.55 -3.34 16.90
C GLU A 86 -6.14 -3.49 18.31
N VAL A 87 -7.44 -3.22 18.46
CA VAL A 87 -8.13 -3.53 19.72
C VAL A 87 -8.42 -5.03 19.75
N PHE A 88 -7.84 -5.73 20.73
CA PHE A 88 -8.15 -7.14 21.03
C PHE A 88 -8.85 -7.22 22.40
N GLU A 89 -9.95 -7.98 22.50
CA GLU A 89 -10.43 -8.56 23.77
C GLU A 89 -10.18 -10.07 23.72
N GLY A 90 -9.28 -10.57 24.55
CA GLY A 90 -8.86 -11.97 24.49
C GLY A 90 -8.35 -12.34 23.09
N ASP A 91 -8.85 -13.43 22.51
CA ASP A 91 -8.49 -13.90 21.17
C ASP A 91 -9.35 -13.31 20.04
N LYS A 92 -10.26 -12.36 20.34
CA LYS A 92 -11.14 -11.75 19.34
C LYS A 92 -10.68 -10.34 19.00
N LYS A 93 -10.44 -10.11 17.70
CA LYS A 93 -10.27 -8.76 17.13
C LYS A 93 -11.55 -7.97 17.35
N LEU A 94 -11.52 -7.00 18.27
CA LEU A 94 -12.63 -6.10 18.50
C LEU A 94 -12.66 -5.09 17.36
N LYS A 95 -13.78 -5.07 16.64
CA LYS A 95 -14.13 -3.95 15.76
C LYS A 95 -14.60 -2.79 16.63
N LEU A 96 -13.68 -2.14 17.31
CA LEU A 96 -13.87 -0.74 17.72
C LEU A 96 -13.14 0.10 16.68
N ASP A 97 -13.78 1.19 16.25
CA ASP A 97 -13.40 2.03 15.12
C ASP A 97 -11.89 2.01 14.84
N GLU A 98 -11.49 1.59 13.63
CA GLU A 98 -10.10 1.53 13.17
C GLU A 98 -9.50 2.95 13.19
N GLU A 99 -9.13 3.41 14.39
CA GLU A 99 -8.58 4.74 14.57
C GLU A 99 -7.15 4.72 14.04
N VAL A 100 -7.00 5.28 12.85
CA VAL A 100 -5.69 5.43 12.22
C VAL A 100 -4.89 6.44 13.02
N MET A 101 -3.79 5.98 13.62
CA MET A 101 -2.87 6.83 14.38
C MET A 101 -2.09 7.77 13.46
N PHE A 102 -1.58 7.25 12.35
CA PHE A 102 -0.84 8.00 11.34
C PHE A 102 -0.77 7.22 10.03
N TYR A 103 -0.32 7.90 8.98
CA TYR A 103 -0.20 7.34 7.63
C TYR A 103 1.26 7.29 7.19
N LEU A 104 1.55 6.45 6.21
CA LEU A 104 2.88 6.24 5.64
C LEU A 104 2.85 6.30 4.13
N ASN A 105 3.89 6.88 3.54
CA ASN A 105 4.09 6.89 2.10
C ASN A 105 5.17 5.86 1.75
N PRO A 106 4.80 4.64 1.30
CA PRO A 106 5.77 3.60 1.00
C PRO A 106 6.66 3.93 -0.21
N PHE A 107 6.20 4.81 -1.09
CA PHE A 107 6.97 5.29 -2.24
C PHE A 107 8.01 6.34 -1.84
N ASN A 108 7.69 7.16 -0.83
CA ASN A 108 8.59 8.15 -0.25
C ASN A 108 9.24 7.65 1.05
N LYS A 109 9.89 6.48 0.98
CA LYS A 109 10.69 5.89 2.07
C LYS A 109 9.97 5.78 3.43
N GLY A 110 8.66 5.52 3.40
CA GLY A 110 7.85 5.38 4.61
C GLY A 110 7.68 6.69 5.38
N ALA A 111 7.76 7.84 4.71
CA ALA A 111 7.50 9.14 5.32
C ALA A 111 6.14 9.14 6.04
N VAL A 112 6.14 9.59 7.29
CA VAL A 112 4.96 9.65 8.15
C VAL A 112 4.22 10.96 7.92
N PHE A 113 2.90 10.91 7.84
CA PHE A 113 2.04 12.08 7.71
C PHE A 113 0.68 11.86 8.40
N THR A 114 -0.07 12.94 8.50
CA THR A 114 -1.31 13.08 9.28
C THR A 114 -2.56 13.05 8.40
N ARG A 115 -3.72 12.89 9.04
CA ARG A 115 -5.03 13.03 8.39
C ARG A 115 -5.19 14.39 7.70
N ASN A 116 -4.76 15.47 8.35
CA ASN A 116 -4.85 16.82 7.79
C ASN A 116 -4.08 16.95 6.47
N GLU A 117 -2.93 16.29 6.33
CA GLU A 117 -2.17 16.29 5.08
C GLU A 117 -2.90 15.55 3.95
N ILE A 118 -3.63 14.47 4.25
CA ILE A 118 -4.53 13.80 3.29
C ILE A 118 -5.68 14.73 2.89
N GLU A 119 -6.29 15.43 3.85
CA GLU A 119 -7.38 16.37 3.57
C GLU A 119 -6.93 17.52 2.68
N LEU A 120 -5.72 18.05 2.92
CA LEU A 120 -5.11 19.06 2.05
C LEU A 120 -4.85 18.50 0.65
N TYR A 121 -4.32 17.29 0.55
CA TYR A 121 -4.11 16.61 -0.73
C TYR A 121 -5.42 16.43 -1.52
N ILE A 122 -6.49 15.95 -0.87
CA ILE A 122 -7.83 15.78 -1.47
C ILE A 122 -8.36 17.10 -2.03
N LYS A 123 -8.23 18.18 -1.26
CA LYS A 123 -8.61 19.54 -1.68
C LYS A 123 -7.79 20.00 -2.90
N GLN A 124 -6.48 19.75 -2.91
CA GLN A 124 -5.59 20.13 -4.01
C GLN A 124 -5.95 19.45 -5.34
N ILE A 125 -6.35 18.17 -5.30
CA ILE A 125 -6.76 17.44 -6.51
C ILE A 125 -8.23 17.64 -6.88
N ASN A 126 -8.95 18.52 -6.16
CA ASN A 126 -10.35 18.90 -6.38
C ASN A 126 -11.30 17.70 -6.49
N ILE A 127 -11.22 16.78 -5.53
CA ILE A 127 -12.18 15.67 -5.42
C ILE A 127 -12.99 15.79 -4.13
N GLU A 128 -14.20 15.24 -4.14
CA GLU A 128 -15.02 15.12 -2.95
C GLU A 128 -14.35 14.21 -1.91
N SER A 129 -14.30 14.67 -0.65
CA SER A 129 -13.76 13.87 0.45
C SER A 129 -14.68 12.69 0.77
N ARG A 130 -14.09 11.50 0.89
CA ARG A 130 -14.80 10.28 1.28
C ARG A 130 -14.12 9.66 2.50
N ASP A 131 -14.91 9.15 3.43
CA ASP A 131 -14.41 8.49 4.65
C ASP A 131 -13.49 7.31 4.32
N THR A 132 -13.74 6.61 3.21
CA THR A 132 -12.90 5.51 2.70
C THR A 132 -11.46 5.92 2.39
N TYR A 133 -11.18 7.21 2.18
CA TYR A 133 -9.81 7.70 1.92
C TYR A 133 -8.94 7.78 3.18
N PHE A 134 -9.53 7.55 4.34
CA PHE A 134 -8.87 7.62 5.64
C PHE A 134 -8.87 6.28 6.37
N LYS A 135 -9.41 5.22 5.74
CA LYS A 135 -9.62 3.92 6.37
C LYS A 135 -8.83 2.82 5.67
N PRO A 136 -8.35 1.80 6.41
CA PRO A 136 -7.83 0.58 5.83
C PRO A 136 -8.71 0.01 4.73
N CYS A 137 -8.11 -0.39 3.62
CA CYS A 137 -8.77 -1.12 2.54
C CYS A 137 -8.49 -2.62 2.63
N SER A 138 -9.35 -3.41 2.00
CA SER A 138 -9.22 -4.87 2.01
C SER A 138 -8.09 -5.34 1.09
N ASN A 139 -7.57 -6.55 1.35
CA ASN A 139 -6.63 -7.21 0.43
C ASN A 139 -7.23 -7.36 -0.97
N THR A 140 -8.54 -7.62 -1.07
CA THR A 140 -9.26 -7.68 -2.35
C THR A 140 -9.22 -6.34 -3.08
N THR A 141 -9.36 -5.22 -2.36
CA THR A 141 -9.22 -3.87 -2.93
C THR A 141 -7.82 -3.64 -3.49
N MET A 142 -6.77 -4.04 -2.75
CA MET A 142 -5.38 -3.93 -3.19
C MET A 142 -5.12 -4.78 -4.46
N ILE A 143 -5.63 -6.01 -4.50
CA ILE A 143 -5.53 -6.90 -5.67
C ILE A 143 -6.30 -6.33 -6.87
N HIS A 144 -7.52 -5.82 -6.66
CA HIS A 144 -8.30 -5.18 -7.71
C HIS A 144 -7.54 -4.00 -8.32
N ARG A 145 -6.94 -3.14 -7.48
CA ARG A 145 -6.12 -2.00 -7.94
C ARG A 145 -4.88 -2.46 -8.70
N MET A 146 -4.23 -3.53 -8.24
CA MET A 146 -3.07 -4.12 -8.92
C MET A 146 -3.44 -4.60 -10.33
N ILE A 147 -4.53 -5.35 -10.46
CA ILE A 147 -4.99 -5.87 -11.77
C ILE A 147 -5.43 -4.71 -12.67
N SER A 148 -6.13 -3.71 -12.12
CA SER A 148 -6.54 -2.53 -12.88
C SER A 148 -5.34 -1.74 -13.41
N GLY A 149 -4.30 -1.56 -12.59
CA GLY A 149 -3.06 -0.92 -13.02
C GLY A 149 -2.29 -1.73 -14.08
N LEU A 150 -2.30 -3.06 -13.98
CA LEU A 150 -1.75 -3.93 -15.02
C LEU A 150 -2.52 -3.83 -16.34
N ILE A 151 -3.86 -3.78 -16.29
CA ILE A 151 -4.70 -3.58 -17.49
C ILE A 151 -4.33 -2.27 -18.18
N GLU A 152 -4.18 -1.18 -17.41
CA GLU A 152 -3.80 0.13 -17.94
C GLU A 152 -2.40 0.07 -18.59
N ALA A 153 -1.41 -0.49 -17.88
CA ALA A 153 -0.04 -0.62 -18.36
C ALA A 153 0.05 -1.44 -19.66
N TYR A 154 -0.61 -2.60 -19.74
CA TYR A 154 -0.63 -3.41 -20.97
C TYR A 154 -1.42 -2.76 -22.11
N THR A 155 -2.46 -1.98 -21.79
CA THR A 155 -3.20 -1.21 -22.81
C THR A 155 -2.31 -0.12 -23.41
N GLN A 156 -1.51 0.57 -22.59
CA GLN A 156 -0.56 1.59 -23.06
C GLN A 156 0.56 1.00 -23.93
N LEU A 157 0.95 -0.27 -23.68
CA LEU A 157 1.91 -1.02 -24.50
C LEU A 157 1.30 -1.67 -25.74
N ASP A 158 0.03 -1.38 -26.07
CA ASP A 158 -0.77 -2.00 -27.14
C ASP A 158 -0.84 -3.54 -27.07
N ASN A 159 -0.59 -4.12 -25.89
CA ASN A 159 -0.75 -5.55 -25.65
C ASN A 159 -2.20 -5.87 -25.27
N LYS A 160 -3.07 -5.82 -26.27
CA LYS A 160 -4.52 -6.03 -26.11
C LYS A 160 -4.85 -7.40 -25.54
N GLN A 161 -4.14 -8.45 -25.99
CA GLN A 161 -4.36 -9.81 -25.51
C GLN A 161 -4.18 -9.88 -23.99
N LYS A 162 -3.06 -9.36 -23.47
CA LYS A 162 -2.79 -9.43 -22.04
C LYS A 162 -3.76 -8.59 -21.22
N ALA A 163 -4.16 -7.43 -21.74
CA ALA A 163 -5.16 -6.59 -21.11
C ALA A 163 -6.53 -7.30 -21.02
N GLU A 164 -6.97 -8.01 -22.06
CA GLU A 164 -8.23 -8.79 -22.03
C GLU A 164 -8.18 -9.96 -21.05
N GLU A 165 -7.07 -10.71 -20.99
CA GLU A 165 -6.87 -11.78 -19.99
C GLU A 165 -7.04 -11.24 -18.56
N LEU A 166 -6.47 -10.06 -18.28
CA LEU A 166 -6.56 -9.42 -16.97
C LEU A 166 -7.97 -8.87 -16.70
N ARG A 167 -8.68 -8.35 -17.70
CA ARG A 167 -10.10 -7.94 -17.56
C ARG A 167 -10.98 -9.13 -17.22
N TYR A 168 -10.74 -10.28 -17.85
CA TYR A 168 -11.44 -11.52 -17.51
C TYR A 168 -11.18 -11.92 -16.04
N LEU A 169 -9.92 -11.91 -15.60
CA LEU A 169 -9.56 -12.19 -14.20
C LEU A 169 -10.23 -11.22 -13.22
N LEU A 170 -10.21 -9.92 -13.52
CA LEU A 170 -10.86 -8.90 -12.70
C LEU A 170 -12.37 -9.15 -12.59
N GLY A 171 -13.01 -9.52 -13.70
CA GLY A 171 -14.43 -9.87 -13.73
C GLY A 171 -14.77 -11.13 -12.91
N ALA A 172 -13.85 -12.08 -12.77
CA ALA A 172 -14.03 -13.25 -11.93
C ALA A 172 -13.93 -12.91 -10.43
N LEU A 173 -13.00 -12.02 -10.04
CA LEU A 173 -12.84 -11.57 -8.65
C LEU A 173 -14.03 -10.77 -8.12
N ASN A 174 -14.75 -10.07 -8.99
CA ASN A 174 -15.94 -9.31 -8.58
C ASN A 174 -17.19 -10.20 -8.38
N LYS A 175 -17.11 -11.50 -8.71
CA LYS A 175 -18.22 -12.47 -8.59
C LYS A 175 -18.09 -13.40 -7.38
N SER A 176 -16.95 -13.37 -6.67
CA SER A 176 -16.65 -14.17 -5.47
C SER A 176 -16.95 -13.40 -4.20
#